data_AF-A0A8J7NEP0-F1
#
_entry.id   AF-A0A8J7NEP0-F1
#
_cell.length_a   1.000
_cell.length_b   1.000
_cell.length_c   1.000
_cell.angle_alpha   90.00
_cell.angle_beta   90.00
_cell.angle_gamma   90.00
#
_symmetry.space_group_name_H-M   'P 1'
#
loop_
_entity.id
_entity.type
_entity.pdbx_description
1 polymer ?
#
loop_
_entity_poly.entity_id
_entity_poly.type
_entity_poly.pdbx_seq_one_letter_code
_entity_poly.pdbx_strand_id
1 'polypeptide(L)'
;MLLEYLLFLLLGILLGICTGLLPGLHVNTISIILLSLFPFMGVGALQFAILLASMATVHTFLDFIPSIFLGAPEESTAMSILPTHRLLLQGRGVEAVK
;
A
#
# COMPACT_ATOMS: atom_id res chain seq x y z
N MET A 1 24.37 6.45 -8.10
CA MET A 1 23.38 6.26 -9.19
C MET A 1 22.52 5.01 -9.01
N LEU A 2 22.94 3.81 -9.43
CA LEU A 2 22.05 2.61 -9.35
C LEU A 2 21.71 2.21 -7.90
N LEU A 3 22.71 2.24 -7.02
CA LEU A 3 22.54 1.88 -5.61
C LEU A 3 21.56 2.83 -4.89
N GLU A 4 21.55 4.11 -5.24
CA GLU A 4 20.58 5.08 -4.71
C GLU A 4 19.16 4.70 -5.15
N TYR A 5 18.93 4.41 -6.42
CA TYR A 5 17.61 3.98 -6.89
C TYR A 5 17.13 2.72 -6.20
N LEU A 6 18.03 1.76 -5.96
CA LEU A 6 17.72 0.56 -5.20
C LEU A 6 17.35 0.89 -3.75
N LEU A 7 18.05 1.84 -3.12
CA LEU A 7 17.72 2.30 -1.76
C LEU A 7 16.32 2.92 -1.69
N PHE A 8 15.98 3.81 -2.62
CA PHE A 8 14.64 4.44 -2.68
C PHE A 8 13.53 3.43 -2.99
N LEU A 9 13.82 2.43 -3.84
CA LEU A 9 12.91 1.30 -4.09
C LEU A 9 12.63 0.52 -2.81
N LEU A 10 13.68 0.14 -2.08
CA LEU A 10 13.54 -0.62 -0.83
C LEU A 10 12.83 0.19 0.26
N LEU A 11 13.12 1.49 0.36
CA LEU A 11 12.41 2.40 1.27
C LEU A 11 10.93 2.50 0.91
N GLY A 12 10.60 2.64 -0.37
CA GLY A 12 9.21 2.66 -0.83
C GLY A 12 8.49 1.37 -0.50
N ILE A 13 9.10 0.21 -0.76
CA ILE A 13 8.54 -1.11 -0.36
C ILE A 13 8.28 -1.16 1.14
N LEU A 14 9.24 -0.75 1.97
CA LEU A 14 9.09 -0.78 3.43
C LEU A 14 7.97 0.14 3.91
N LEU A 15 7.89 1.36 3.38
CA LEU A 15 6.79 2.29 3.67
C LEU A 15 5.45 1.73 3.21
N GLY A 16 5.41 1.06 2.06
CA GLY A 16 4.20 0.42 1.53
C GLY A 16 3.73 -0.72 2.44
N ILE A 17 4.65 -1.52 2.98
CA ILE A 17 4.34 -2.56 3.97
C ILE A 17 3.75 -1.95 5.23
N CYS A 18 4.40 -0.94 5.79
CA CYS A 18 3.91 -0.29 7.00
C CYS A 18 2.52 0.30 6.78
N THR A 19 2.33 1.04 5.70
CA THR A 19 1.09 1.78 5.47
C THR A 19 -0.06 0.88 4.99
N GLY A 20 0.20 -0.14 4.16
CA GLY A 20 -0.84 -1.04 3.66
C GLY A 20 -1.34 -2.04 4.71
N LEU A 21 -0.58 -2.30 5.78
CA LEU A 21 -1.05 -3.12 6.90
C LEU A 21 -1.82 -2.32 7.96
N LEU A 22 -1.77 -0.99 7.89
CA LEU A 22 -2.52 -0.11 8.79
C LEU A 22 -3.93 0.10 8.22
N PRO A 23 -4.99 -0.37 8.92
CA PRO A 23 -6.35 -0.19 8.43
C PRO A 23 -6.73 1.30 8.40
N GLY A 24 -7.48 1.70 7.37
CA GLY A 24 -8.06 3.04 7.25
C GLY A 24 -7.13 4.10 6.66
N LEU A 25 -5.94 3.73 6.17
CA LEU A 25 -5.08 4.62 5.39
C LEU A 25 -5.19 4.29 3.90
N HIS A 26 -5.72 5.22 3.11
CA HIS A 26 -5.75 5.06 1.65
C HIS A 26 -4.43 5.52 1.01
N VAL A 27 -3.95 4.77 0.00
CA VAL A 27 -2.77 5.10 -0.81
C VAL A 27 -2.74 6.55 -1.32
N ASN A 28 -3.90 7.12 -1.69
CA ASN A 28 -3.98 8.49 -2.22
C ASN A 28 -3.64 9.53 -1.16
N THR A 29 -4.12 9.34 0.07
CA THR A 29 -3.83 10.22 1.20
C THR A 29 -2.34 10.25 1.49
N ILE A 30 -1.71 9.07 1.54
CA ILE A 30 -0.27 8.96 1.81
C ILE A 30 0.54 9.58 0.65
N SER A 31 0.11 9.37 -0.59
CA SER A 31 0.78 9.92 -1.76
C SER A 31 0.76 11.45 -1.77
N ILE A 32 -0.35 12.08 -1.41
CA ILE A 32 -0.47 13.54 -1.31
C ILE A 32 0.41 14.08 -0.18
N ILE A 33 0.49 13.38 0.97
CA ILE A 33 1.36 13.77 2.08
C ILE A 33 2.83 13.73 1.63
N LEU A 34 3.27 12.63 1.01
CA LEU A 34 4.64 12.51 0.50
C LEU A 34 4.95 13.55 -0.58
N LEU A 35 4.01 13.82 -1.49
CA LEU A 35 4.16 14.82 -2.54
C LEU A 35 4.28 16.23 -1.96
N SER A 36 3.54 16.54 -0.89
CA SER A 36 3.62 17.82 -0.18
C SER A 36 4.97 18.01 0.51
N LEU A 37 5.62 16.91 0.93
CA LEU A 37 6.93 16.93 1.57
C LEU A 37 8.09 16.97 0.57
N PHE A 38 7.88 16.53 -0.68
CA PHE A 38 8.90 16.43 -1.71
C PHE A 38 9.83 17.66 -1.83
N PRO A 39 9.33 18.92 -1.85
CA PRO A 39 10.18 20.11 -1.98
C PRO A 39 11.22 20.26 -0.85
N PHE A 40 10.96 19.67 0.32
CA PHE A 40 11.81 19.79 1.51
C PHE A 40 12.80 18.62 1.66
N MET A 41 12.67 17.56 0.85
CA MET A 41 13.47 16.34 1.01
C MET A 41 14.87 16.43 0.38
N GLY A 42 15.10 17.40 -0.51
CA GLY A 42 16.39 17.53 -1.22
C GLY A 42 16.72 16.35 -2.14
N VAL A 43 15.72 15.55 -2.53
CA VAL A 43 15.87 14.38 -3.40
C VAL A 43 15.48 14.72 -4.84
N GLY A 44 16.09 14.05 -5.82
CA GLY A 44 15.73 14.24 -7.22
C GLY A 44 14.35 13.64 -7.54
N ALA A 45 13.71 14.17 -8.60
CA ALA A 45 12.37 13.75 -9.02
C ALA A 45 12.29 12.25 -9.34
N LEU A 46 13.34 11.69 -9.94
CA LEU A 46 13.36 10.26 -10.28
C LEU A 46 13.44 9.38 -9.02
N GLN A 47 14.26 9.73 -8.04
CA GLN A 47 14.35 9.01 -6.76
C GLN A 47 13.00 9.04 -6.04
N PHE A 48 12.36 10.20 -6.00
CA PHE A 48 11.03 10.35 -5.39
C PHE A 48 9.96 9.54 -6.14
N ALA A 49 9.97 9.56 -7.47
CA ALA A 49 9.04 8.77 -8.28
C ALA A 49 9.19 7.26 -8.02
N ILE A 50 10.42 6.76 -7.90
CA ILE A 50 10.69 5.35 -7.58
C ILE A 50 10.14 4.99 -6.19
N LEU A 51 10.39 5.83 -5.19
CA LEU A 51 9.87 5.64 -3.84
C LEU A 51 8.34 5.64 -3.82
N LEU A 52 7.72 6.63 -4.47
CA LEU A 52 6.26 6.80 -4.47
C LEU A 52 5.59 5.63 -5.20
N ALA A 53 6.08 5.25 -6.38
CA ALA A 53 5.51 4.17 -7.18
C ALA A 53 5.61 2.82 -6.46
N SER A 54 6.78 2.52 -5.88
CA SER A 54 6.98 1.27 -5.15
C SER A 54 6.18 1.21 -3.86
N MET A 55 6.10 2.31 -3.11
CA MET A 55 5.24 2.42 -1.92
C MET A 55 3.77 2.21 -2.28
N ALA A 56 3.26 2.95 -3.26
CA ALA A 56 1.86 2.87 -3.67
C ALA A 56 1.48 1.46 -4.14
N THR A 57 2.34 0.83 -4.94
CA THR A 57 2.13 -0.55 -5.40
C THR A 57 2.02 -1.51 -4.21
N VAL A 58 3.00 -1.50 -3.31
CA VAL A 58 3.03 -2.42 -2.17
C VAL A 58 1.88 -2.17 -1.20
N HIS A 59 1.57 -0.91 -0.92
CA HIS A 59 0.42 -0.52 -0.10
C HIS A 59 -0.88 -1.09 -0.66
N THR A 60 -1.18 -0.86 -1.94
CA THR A 60 -2.44 -1.29 -2.56
C THR A 60 -2.63 -2.81 -2.50
N PHE A 61 -1.56 -3.59 -2.65
CA PHE A 61 -1.66 -5.06 -2.50
C PHE A 61 -1.86 -5.49 -1.04
N LEU A 62 -1.18 -4.85 -0.10
CA LEU A 62 -1.22 -5.26 1.30
C LEU A 62 -2.47 -4.81 2.04
N ASP A 63 -3.11 -3.71 1.62
CA ASP A 63 -4.36 -3.21 2.21
C ASP A 63 -5.56 -4.17 2.03
N PHE A 64 -5.46 -5.13 1.11
CA PHE A 64 -6.42 -6.24 1.05
C PHE A 64 -6.41 -7.10 2.32
N ILE A 65 -5.27 -7.26 2.98
CA ILE A 65 -5.15 -8.10 4.19
C ILE A 65 -6.03 -7.54 5.32
N PRO A 66 -5.81 -6.31 5.83
CA PRO A 66 -6.68 -5.75 6.86
C PRO A 66 -8.11 -5.59 6.34
N SER A 67 -8.34 -5.24 5.07
CA SER A 67 -9.69 -5.12 4.52
C SER A 67 -10.49 -6.43 4.55
N ILE A 68 -9.84 -7.56 4.26
CA ILE A 68 -10.45 -8.89 4.34
C ILE A 68 -10.68 -9.28 5.80
N PHE A 69 -9.64 -9.24 6.64
CA PHE A 69 -9.72 -9.79 8.00
C PHE A 69 -10.45 -8.90 9.01
N LEU A 70 -10.41 -7.58 8.83
CA LEU A 70 -11.03 -6.60 9.74
C LEU A 70 -12.33 -6.01 9.18
N GLY A 71 -12.66 -6.27 7.91
CA GLY A 71 -13.90 -5.80 7.31
C GLY A 71 -14.00 -4.30 7.13
N ALA A 72 -12.87 -3.65 6.87
CA ALA A 72 -12.79 -2.21 6.58
C ALA A 72 -12.35 -1.94 5.12
N PRO A 73 -13.07 -2.47 4.10
CA PRO A 73 -12.71 -2.22 2.70
C PRO A 73 -13.01 -0.77 2.27
N GLU A 74 -12.23 -0.29 1.32
CA GLU A 74 -12.49 0.98 0.64
C GLU A 74 -13.69 0.86 -0.32
N GLU A 75 -14.32 2.00 -0.67
CA GLU A 75 -15.49 2.02 -1.57
C GLU A 75 -15.19 1.37 -2.93
N SER A 76 -13.97 1.54 -3.44
CA SER A 76 -13.53 1.02 -4.73
C SER A 76 -13.31 -0.50 -4.72
N THR A 77 -13.01 -1.09 -3.57
CA THR A 77 -12.66 -2.51 -3.40
C THR A 77 -13.75 -3.31 -2.68
N ALA A 78 -14.78 -2.67 -2.14
CA ALA A 78 -15.86 -3.33 -1.40
C ALA A 78 -16.51 -4.50 -2.18
N MET A 79 -16.77 -4.31 -3.49
CA MET A 79 -17.38 -5.36 -4.33
C MET A 79 -16.41 -6.53 -4.60
N SER A 80 -15.12 -6.26 -4.76
CA SER A 80 -14.11 -7.31 -4.99
C SER A 80 -13.77 -8.08 -3.72
N ILE A 81 -13.96 -7.46 -2.55
CA ILE A 81 -13.68 -8.04 -1.23
C ILE A 81 -14.87 -8.84 -0.67
N LEU A 82 -16.09 -8.64 -1.18
CA LEU A 82 -17.24 -9.43 -0.74
C LEU A 82 -17.07 -10.97 -0.88
N PRO A 83 -16.55 -11.53 -1.99
CA PRO A 83 -16.30 -12.97 -2.08
C PRO A 83 -15.20 -13.45 -1.11
N THR A 84 -14.18 -12.63 -0.83
CA THR A 84 -13.11 -12.97 0.11
C THR A 84 -13.60 -12.96 1.56
N HIS A 85 -14.53 -12.06 1.90
CA HIS A 85 -15.27 -12.09 3.18
C HIS A 85 -16.09 -13.37 3.37
N ARG A 86 -16.75 -13.86 2.31
CA ARG A 86 -17.47 -15.14 2.39
C ARG A 86 -16.54 -16.31 2.68
N LEU A 87 -15.35 -16.33 2.09
CA LEU A 87 -14.32 -17.34 2.39
C LEU A 87 -13.81 -17.20 3.83
N LEU A 88 -13.59 -15.97 4.31
CA LEU A 88 -13.21 -15.73 5.70
C LEU A 88 -14.24 -16.30 6.70
N LEU A 89 -15.53 -16.06 6.46
CA LEU A 89 -16.62 -16.62 7.28
C LEU A 89 -16.68 -18.15 7.26
N GLN A 90 -16.13 -18.79 6.24
CA GLN A 90 -16.00 -20.26 6.14
C GLN A 90 -14.72 -20.78 6.82
N GLY A 91 -13.95 -19.94 7.51
CA GLY A 91 -12.66 -20.29 8.10
C GLY A 91 -11.51 -20.38 7.08
N ARG A 92 -11.74 -19.96 5.83
CA ARG A 92 -10.78 -20.04 4.70
C ARG A 92 -10.12 -18.68 4.40
N GLY A 93 -9.90 -17.86 5.43
CA GLY A 93 -9.32 -16.52 5.28
C GLY A 93 -7.95 -16.49 4.62
N VAL A 94 -7.11 -17.51 4.85
CA VAL A 94 -5.79 -17.63 4.18
C VAL A 94 -5.93 -17.87 2.68
N GLU A 95 -6.96 -18.59 2.25
CA GLU A 95 -7.25 -18.80 0.83
C GLU A 95 -7.82 -17.54 0.18
N ALA A 96 -8.45 -16.67 0.96
CA ALA A 96 -9.00 -15.40 0.50
C ALA A 96 -7.92 -14.35 0.18
N VAL A 97 -6.69 -14.55 0.67
CA VAL A 97 -5.54 -13.65 0.49
C VAL A 97 -4.55 -14.17 -0.58
N LYS A 98 -4.78 -15.38 -1.11
CA LYS A 98 -3.97 -15.96 -2.20
C LYS A 98 -4.39 -15.41 -3.55
#